data_AF-A0A9Q0QJQ2-F1
#
_entry.id   AF-A0A9Q0QJQ2-F1
#
_cell.length_a   1.000
_cell.length_b   1.000
_cell.length_c   1.000
_cell.angle_alpha   90.00
_cell.angle_beta   90.00
_cell.angle_gamma   90.00
#
_symmetry.space_group_name_H-M   'P 1'
#
loop_
_entity.id
_entity.type
_entity.pdbx_description
1 polymer ?
#
loop_
_entity_poly.entity_id
_entity_poly.type
_entity_poly.pdbx_seq_one_letter_code
_entity_poly.pdbx_strand_id
1 'polypeptide(L)'
;MDYLHLEDTRCKLCNHEEESHEHLFFQCRFSSQVWRRITGHAKIFWPPLAWGSLIDWIANKYHNNKLVHQMIGPLLLAAAVYHLWQERNRRVFHNNPRTIHLLCEDIYQQIRIRVSNHQRRHEIPEQTPAIWGVRLRGRRVVAFVS
;
A
#
# COMPACT_ATOMS: atom_id res chain seq x y z
N MET A 1 -4.09 44.27 16.04
CA MET A 1 -4.89 43.03 15.99
C MET A 1 -4.26 42.13 14.95
N ASP A 2 -4.03 40.90 15.36
CA ASP A 2 -3.03 39.98 14.84
C ASP A 2 -3.17 39.64 13.36
N TYR A 3 -2.09 39.90 12.62
CA TYR A 3 -1.92 39.44 11.25
C TYR A 3 -1.82 37.92 11.25
N LEU A 4 -2.74 37.27 10.53
CA LEU A 4 -2.56 35.97 9.88
C LEU A 4 -1.98 34.86 10.78
N HIS A 5 -2.86 33.99 11.28
CA HIS A 5 -2.50 32.58 11.38
C HIS A 5 -1.96 32.13 10.01
N LEU A 6 -0.63 32.14 9.85
CA LEU A 6 0.04 31.33 8.85
C LEU A 6 -0.35 29.90 9.19
N GLU A 7 -1.32 29.37 8.45
CA GLU A 7 -1.64 27.96 8.49
C GLU A 7 -0.32 27.20 8.30
N ASP A 8 0.01 26.34 9.26
CA ASP A 8 1.24 25.57 9.17
C ASP A 8 1.11 24.58 8.00
N THR A 9 1.64 25.00 6.84
CA THR A 9 1.64 24.26 5.58
C THR A 9 2.59 23.08 5.58
N ARG A 10 3.37 22.85 6.65
CA ARG A 10 4.27 21.70 6.72
C ARG A 10 3.48 20.40 6.74
N CYS A 11 3.99 19.41 6.02
CA CYS A 11 3.44 18.06 5.97
C CYS A 11 3.36 17.45 7.36
N LYS A 12 2.17 17.00 7.74
CA LYS A 12 1.91 16.50 9.11
C LYS A 12 2.49 15.12 9.38
N LEU A 13 3.02 14.46 8.36
CA LEU A 13 3.77 13.20 8.51
C LEU A 13 5.23 13.43 8.92
N CYS A 14 5.90 14.43 8.34
CA CYS A 14 7.33 14.70 8.59
C CYS A 14 7.59 15.94 9.45
N ASN A 15 6.66 16.89 9.50
CA ASN A 15 6.77 18.21 10.12
C ASN A 15 8.01 19.00 9.65
N HIS A 16 8.41 18.85 8.38
CA HIS A 16 9.66 19.43 7.87
C HIS A 16 9.48 20.23 6.57
N GLU A 17 8.94 19.60 5.53
CA GLU A 17 8.71 20.24 4.22
C GLU A 17 7.23 20.63 4.05
N GLU A 18 6.95 21.50 3.08
CA GLU A 18 5.60 21.88 2.70
C GLU A 18 4.77 20.68 2.21
N GLU A 19 3.50 20.62 2.62
CA GLU A 19 2.58 19.58 2.22
C GLU A 19 2.09 19.81 0.79
N SER A 20 2.51 18.93 -0.11
CA SER A 20 1.92 18.77 -1.44
C SER A 20 1.46 17.33 -1.64
N HIS A 21 0.68 17.06 -2.69
CA HIS A 21 0.35 15.68 -3.08
C HIS A 21 1.62 14.83 -3.21
N GLU A 22 2.58 15.31 -4.01
CA GLU A 22 3.80 14.58 -4.33
C GLU A 22 4.65 14.35 -3.07
N HIS A 23 4.75 15.36 -2.21
CA HIS A 23 5.45 15.22 -0.94
C HIS A 23 4.73 14.20 -0.04
N LEU A 24 3.43 14.39 0.22
CA LEU A 24 2.66 13.57 1.15
C LEU A 24 2.76 12.07 0.81
N PHE A 25 2.67 11.71 -0.47
CA PHE A 25 2.60 10.31 -0.87
C PHE A 25 3.95 9.72 -1.29
N PHE A 26 4.91 10.51 -1.79
CA PHE A 26 6.12 9.95 -2.43
C PHE A 26 7.44 10.47 -1.86
N GLN A 27 7.57 11.79 -1.65
CA GLN A 27 8.85 12.40 -1.26
C GLN A 27 9.04 12.51 0.26
N CYS A 28 7.95 12.50 1.02
CA CYS A 28 7.98 12.57 2.48
C CYS A 28 8.79 11.43 3.08
N ARG A 29 9.78 11.76 3.94
CA ARG A 29 10.62 10.77 4.65
C ARG A 29 9.85 9.68 5.38
N PHE A 30 8.63 9.96 5.85
CA PHE A 30 7.76 8.97 6.49
C PHE A 30 7.18 8.03 5.43
N SER A 31 6.59 8.61 4.37
CA SER A 31 6.00 7.88 3.25
C SER A 31 7.02 7.03 2.50
N SER A 32 8.23 7.54 2.25
CA SER A 32 9.30 6.77 1.58
C SER A 32 9.73 5.54 2.40
N GLN A 33 9.71 5.62 3.74
CA GLN A 33 9.99 4.47 4.60
C GLN A 33 8.87 3.43 4.55
N VAL A 34 7.61 3.88 4.51
CA VAL A 34 6.45 3.01 4.30
C VAL A 34 6.58 2.28 2.96
N TRP A 35 6.82 3.02 1.87
CA TRP A 35 7.04 2.45 0.53
C TRP A 35 8.15 1.41 0.50
N ARG A 36 9.31 1.72 1.08
CA ARG A 36 10.44 0.79 1.14
C ARG A 36 10.07 -0.51 1.86
N ARG A 37 9.35 -0.43 2.99
CA ARG A 37 8.93 -1.60 3.75
C ARG A 37 7.89 -2.42 3.01
N ILE A 38 6.87 -1.79 2.45
CA ILE A 38 5.76 -2.54 1.84
C ILE A 38 6.15 -3.16 0.50
N THR A 39 6.98 -2.49 -0.30
CA THR A 39 7.47 -3.03 -1.58
C THR A 39 8.53 -4.11 -1.37
N GLY A 40 9.40 -3.93 -0.36
CA GLY A 40 10.34 -4.95 0.10
C GLY A 40 9.64 -6.22 0.60
N HIS A 41 8.60 -6.09 1.42
CA HIS A 41 7.79 -7.23 1.87
C HIS A 41 7.10 -7.92 0.69
N ALA A 42 6.51 -7.15 -0.24
CA ALA A 42 5.86 -7.69 -1.43
C ALA A 42 6.84 -8.31 -2.45
N LYS A 43 8.16 -8.11 -2.30
CA LYS A 43 9.21 -8.47 -3.27
C LYS A 43 8.93 -7.89 -4.67
N ILE A 44 8.38 -6.68 -4.72
CA ILE A 44 8.05 -5.96 -5.95
C ILE A 44 9.04 -4.83 -6.14
N PHE A 45 9.68 -4.78 -7.31
CA PHE A 45 10.40 -3.59 -7.73
C PHE A 45 9.42 -2.42 -7.87
N TRP A 46 9.65 -1.35 -7.12
CA TRP A 46 8.88 -0.13 -7.15
C TRP A 46 9.76 1.03 -7.63
N PRO A 47 9.49 1.61 -8.81
CA PRO A 47 10.37 2.63 -9.36
C PRO A 47 10.16 3.97 -8.63
N PRO A 48 11.22 4.77 -8.45
CA PRO A 48 11.13 6.11 -7.87
C PRO A 48 10.62 7.11 -8.92
N LEU A 49 9.36 6.95 -9.33
CA LEU A 49 8.70 7.80 -10.32
C LEU A 49 7.80 8.83 -9.63
N ALA A 50 7.67 10.00 -10.26
CA ALA A 50 6.63 10.95 -9.91
C ALA A 50 5.23 10.33 -10.13
N TRP A 51 4.21 10.87 -9.45
CA TRP A 51 2.85 10.31 -9.45
C TRP A 51 2.35 9.93 -10.85
N GLY A 52 2.37 10.86 -11.82
CA GLY A 52 1.85 10.61 -13.17
C GLY A 52 2.52 9.41 -13.84
N SER A 53 3.85 9.41 -13.88
CA SER A 53 4.64 8.32 -14.47
C SER A 53 4.50 7.00 -13.72
N LEU A 54 4.29 7.05 -12.39
CA LEU A 54 4.04 5.86 -11.58
C LEU A 54 2.69 5.21 -11.93
N ILE A 55 1.64 6.02 -12.12
CA ILE A 55 0.33 5.52 -12.56
C ILE A 55 0.43 4.86 -13.93
N ASP A 56 1.10 5.51 -14.88
CA ASP A 56 1.31 4.94 -16.22
C ASP A 56 2.10 3.63 -16.17
N TRP A 57 3.15 3.58 -15.35
CA TRP A 57 3.94 2.37 -15.15
C TRP A 57 3.10 1.23 -14.56
N ILE A 58 2.26 1.51 -13.55
CA ILE A 58 1.35 0.52 -12.97
C ILE A 58 0.35 0.03 -14.01
N ALA A 59 -0.27 0.94 -14.77
CA ALA A 59 -1.26 0.58 -15.79
C ALA A 59 -0.65 -0.34 -16.86
N ASN A 60 0.56 -0.03 -17.32
CA ASN A 60 1.27 -0.83 -18.32
C ASN A 60 1.72 -2.19 -17.76
N LYS A 61 2.28 -2.21 -16.56
CA LYS A 61 2.82 -3.43 -15.93
C LYS A 61 1.72 -4.39 -15.47
N TYR A 62 0.57 -3.87 -15.05
CA TYR A 62 -0.49 -4.61 -14.37
C TYR A 62 -1.84 -4.52 -15.12
N HIS A 63 -1.80 -4.69 -16.44
CA HIS A 63 -2.96 -4.52 -17.31
C HIS A 63 -3.98 -5.67 -17.24
N ASN A 64 -3.61 -6.87 -16.78
CA ASN A 64 -4.50 -8.03 -16.68
C ASN A 64 -4.87 -8.33 -15.22
N ASN A 65 -5.91 -7.65 -14.74
CA ASN A 65 -6.48 -7.82 -13.40
C ASN A 65 -6.99 -9.23 -13.08
N LYS A 66 -7.00 -10.15 -14.07
CA LYS A 66 -7.42 -11.52 -13.87
C LYS A 66 -6.40 -12.30 -13.06
N LEU A 67 -5.11 -12.02 -13.26
CA LEU A 67 -4.02 -12.72 -12.61
C LEU A 67 -3.69 -12.06 -11.27
N VAL A 68 -3.61 -12.86 -10.20
CA VAL A 68 -3.45 -12.32 -8.83
C VAL A 68 -2.15 -11.53 -8.67
N HIS A 69 -1.04 -11.99 -9.25
CA HIS A 69 0.23 -11.25 -9.18
C HIS A 69 0.12 -9.85 -9.83
N GLN A 70 -0.76 -9.70 -10.81
CA GLN A 70 -0.97 -8.40 -11.44
C GLN A 70 -1.87 -7.48 -10.61
N MET A 71 -2.70 -8.03 -9.72
CA MET A 71 -3.53 -7.22 -8.82
C MET A 71 -2.74 -6.66 -7.61
N ILE A 72 -1.62 -7.29 -7.21
CA ILE A 72 -0.87 -6.88 -6.01
C ILE A 72 -0.31 -5.46 -6.15
N GLY A 73 0.27 -5.10 -7.29
CA GLY A 73 0.84 -3.76 -7.51
C GLY A 73 -0.19 -2.63 -7.36
N PRO A 74 -1.31 -2.65 -8.12
CA PRO A 74 -2.38 -1.67 -7.98
C PRO A 74 -3.00 -1.64 -6.58
N LEU A 75 -3.16 -2.82 -5.94
CA LEU A 75 -3.69 -2.90 -4.58
C LEU A 75 -2.73 -2.29 -3.56
N LEU A 76 -1.42 -2.51 -3.71
CA LEU A 76 -0.38 -1.92 -2.88
C LEU A 76 -0.40 -0.39 -3.00
N LEU A 77 -0.55 0.14 -4.23
CA LEU A 77 -0.72 1.57 -4.46
C LEU A 77 -1.92 2.12 -3.69
N ALA A 78 -3.10 1.53 -3.93
CA ALA A 78 -4.35 2.01 -3.33
C ALA A 78 -4.30 1.97 -1.79
N ALA A 79 -3.79 0.86 -1.22
CA ALA A 79 -3.65 0.70 0.22
C ALA A 79 -2.65 1.70 0.83
N ALA A 80 -1.50 1.89 0.19
CA ALA A 80 -0.48 2.83 0.67
C ALA A 80 -1.01 4.28 0.68
N VAL A 81 -1.59 4.74 -0.44
CA VAL A 81 -2.17 6.09 -0.56
C VAL A 81 -3.26 6.29 0.50
N TYR A 82 -4.18 5.33 0.63
CA TYR A 82 -5.26 5.41 1.61
C TYR A 82 -4.73 5.51 3.04
N HIS A 83 -3.83 4.63 3.45
CA HIS A 83 -3.34 4.60 4.82
C HIS A 83 -2.42 5.77 5.16
N LEU A 84 -1.64 6.30 4.20
CA LEU A 84 -0.85 7.53 4.38
C LEU A 84 -1.76 8.74 4.57
N TRP A 85 -2.81 8.87 3.75
CA TRP A 85 -3.81 9.93 3.91
C TRP A 85 -4.53 9.82 5.27
N GLN A 86 -4.94 8.61 5.64
CA GLN A 86 -5.58 8.34 6.92
C GLN A 86 -4.66 8.69 8.10
N GLU A 87 -3.36 8.38 8.00
CA GLU A 87 -2.37 8.72 9.02
C GLU A 87 -2.16 10.22 9.16
N ARG A 88 -2.04 10.93 8.04
CA ARG A 88 -1.97 12.40 8.02
C ARG A 88 -3.17 12.98 8.76
N ASN A 89 -4.38 12.53 8.44
CA ASN A 89 -5.59 12.99 9.11
C ASN A 89 -5.63 12.64 10.60
N ARG A 90 -5.19 11.44 10.98
CA ARG A 90 -5.11 11.03 12.38
C ARG A 90 -4.20 11.96 13.20
N ARG A 91 -3.08 12.40 12.62
CA ARG A 91 -2.18 13.36 13.27
C ARG A 91 -2.78 14.75 13.40
N VAL A 92 -3.54 15.19 12.40
CA VAL A 92 -4.23 16.49 12.41
C VAL A 92 -5.38 16.52 13.42
N PHE A 93 -6.27 15.53 13.40
CA PHE A 93 -7.56 15.60 14.11
C PHE A 93 -7.58 14.86 15.43
N HIS A 94 -6.66 13.93 15.67
CA HIS A 94 -6.69 13.06 16.85
C HIS A 94 -5.41 13.07 17.67
N ASN A 95 -4.34 13.75 17.20
CA ASN A 95 -3.02 13.79 17.85
C ASN A 95 -2.52 12.41 18.32
N ASN A 96 -2.82 11.37 17.54
CA ASN A 96 -2.55 9.97 17.89
C ASN A 96 -1.74 9.29 16.78
N PRO A 97 -0.45 9.64 16.61
CA PRO A 97 0.36 9.14 15.50
C PRO A 97 0.60 7.62 15.61
N ARG A 98 0.46 6.89 14.50
CA ARG A 98 0.93 5.51 14.40
C ARG A 98 2.40 5.47 14.03
N THR A 99 3.07 4.42 14.49
CA THR A 99 4.41 4.08 14.00
C THR A 99 4.31 3.57 12.57
N ILE A 100 5.42 3.68 11.81
CA ILE A 100 5.54 3.12 10.46
C ILE A 100 5.23 1.61 10.48
N HIS A 101 5.64 0.90 11.52
CA HIS A 101 5.37 -0.53 11.66
C HIS A 101 3.87 -0.84 11.70
N LEU A 102 3.10 -0.15 12.55
CA LEU A 102 1.65 -0.38 12.65
C LEU A 102 0.93 -0.04 11.35
N LEU A 103 1.34 1.05 10.68
CA LEU A 103 0.77 1.43 9.40
C LEU A 103 1.08 0.41 8.29
N CYS A 104 2.29 -0.16 8.28
CA CYS A 104 2.64 -1.24 7.36
C CYS A 104 1.81 -2.51 7.63
N GLU A 105 1.59 -2.88 8.90
CA GLU A 105 0.73 -4.03 9.24
C GLU A 105 -0.71 -3.82 8.76
N ASP A 106 -1.28 -2.62 8.89
CA ASP A 106 -2.61 -2.31 8.38
C ASP A 106 -2.68 -2.53 6.84
N ILE A 107 -1.68 -2.04 6.11
CA ILE A 107 -1.55 -2.27 4.66
C ILE A 107 -1.46 -3.77 4.35
N TYR A 108 -0.64 -4.52 5.09
CA TYR A 108 -0.47 -5.95 4.90
C TYR A 108 -1.76 -6.71 5.14
N GLN A 109 -2.51 -6.36 6.19
CA GLN A 109 -3.80 -6.99 6.48
C GLN A 109 -4.81 -6.72 5.38
N GLN A 110 -4.88 -5.50 4.85
CA GLN A 110 -5.76 -5.17 3.72
C GLN A 110 -5.45 -6.05 2.49
N ILE A 111 -4.16 -6.25 2.20
CA ILE A 111 -3.72 -7.10 1.08
C ILE A 111 -4.03 -8.57 1.37
N ARG A 112 -3.72 -9.08 2.56
CA ARG A 112 -4.02 -10.46 3.00
C ARG A 112 -5.50 -10.78 2.83
N ILE A 113 -6.39 -9.89 3.28
CA ILE A 113 -7.84 -10.06 3.14
C ILE A 113 -8.24 -10.12 1.66
N ARG A 114 -7.73 -9.20 0.84
CA ARG A 114 -8.08 -9.13 -0.59
C ARG A 114 -7.59 -10.36 -1.37
N VAL A 115 -6.40 -10.85 -1.06
CA VAL A 115 -5.82 -12.08 -1.65
C VAL A 115 -6.61 -13.32 -1.20
N SER A 116 -6.95 -13.42 0.09
CA SER A 116 -7.72 -14.54 0.65
C SER A 116 -9.12 -14.67 0.05
N ASN A 117 -9.76 -13.52 -0.20
CA ASN A 117 -11.10 -13.42 -0.77
C ASN A 117 -11.11 -13.39 -2.30
N HIS A 118 -9.97 -13.58 -2.96
CA HIS A 118 -9.93 -13.62 -4.41
C HIS A 118 -10.66 -14.86 -4.94
N GLN A 119 -11.57 -14.66 -5.90
CA GLN A 119 -12.46 -15.71 -6.41
C GLN A 119 -11.69 -16.83 -7.13
N ARG A 120 -10.62 -16.49 -7.85
CA ARG A 120 -9.81 -17.44 -8.64
C ARG A 120 -8.52 -17.82 -7.91
N ARG A 121 -8.67 -18.53 -6.79
CA ARG A 121 -7.55 -18.93 -5.89
C ARG A 121 -6.46 -19.75 -6.59
N HIS A 122 -6.79 -20.49 -7.64
CA HIS A 122 -5.85 -21.28 -8.42
C HIS A 122 -4.85 -20.42 -9.22
N GLU A 123 -5.16 -19.14 -9.46
CA GLU A 123 -4.30 -18.19 -10.15
C GLU A 123 -3.36 -17.42 -9.19
N ILE A 124 -3.43 -17.71 -7.88
CA ILE A 124 -2.52 -17.15 -6.90
C ILE A 124 -1.14 -17.81 -7.09
N PRO A 125 -0.08 -17.04 -7.37
CA PRO A 125 1.27 -17.60 -7.45
C PRO A 125 1.65 -18.33 -6.17
N GLU A 126 2.36 -19.44 -6.30
CA GLU A 126 2.77 -20.29 -5.17
C GLU A 126 3.58 -19.54 -4.08
N GLN A 127 4.29 -18.49 -4.49
CA GLN A 127 5.10 -17.64 -3.61
C GLN A 127 4.24 -16.69 -2.76
N THR A 128 3.04 -16.32 -3.23
CA THR A 128 2.19 -15.30 -2.61
C THR A 128 1.70 -15.72 -1.21
N PRO A 129 1.20 -16.95 -0.98
CA PRO A 129 0.88 -17.43 0.37
C PRO A 129 2.05 -17.34 1.36
N ALA A 130 3.27 -17.67 0.91
CA ALA A 130 4.48 -17.62 1.73
C ALA A 130 4.90 -16.18 2.06
N ILE A 131 4.83 -15.26 1.08
CA ILE A 131 5.14 -13.84 1.28
C ILE A 131 4.16 -13.21 2.27
N TRP A 132 2.87 -13.45 2.08
CA TRP A 132 1.82 -12.74 2.82
C TRP A 132 1.32 -13.49 4.06
N GLY A 133 1.84 -14.69 4.34
CA GLY A 133 1.39 -15.52 5.46
C GLY A 133 -0.08 -15.94 5.35
N VAL A 134 -0.61 -16.05 4.13
CA VAL A 134 -2.02 -16.35 3.87
C VAL A 134 -2.22 -17.85 3.70
N ARG A 135 -3.13 -18.45 4.49
CA ARG A 135 -3.53 -19.85 4.29
C ARG A 135 -4.69 -19.93 3.30
N LEU A 136 -4.40 -20.36 2.07
CA LEU A 136 -5.45 -20.67 1.10
C LEU A 136 -6.17 -21.95 1.54
N ARG A 137 -7.44 -21.85 1.97
CA ARG A 137 -8.24 -23.04 2.32
C ARG A 137 -8.43 -23.92 1.08
N GLY A 138 -7.90 -25.14 1.15
CA GLY A 138 -8.21 -26.36 0.39
C GLY A 138 -8.35 -26.25 -1.12
N ARG A 139 -7.37 -26.78 -1.88
CA ARG A 139 -7.71 -27.47 -3.13
C ARG A 139 -8.72 -28.55 -2.74
N ARG A 140 -9.95 -28.52 -3.26
CA ARG A 140 -10.73 -29.76 -3.35
C ARG A 140 -9.90 -30.65 -4.26
N VAL A 141 -9.14 -31.57 -3.68
CA VAL A 141 -8.71 -32.76 -4.41
C VAL A 141 -10.03 -33.46 -4.68
N VAL A 142 -10.54 -33.36 -5.91
CA VAL A 142 -11.53 -34.30 -6.39
C VAL A 142 -10.83 -35.65 -6.35
N ALA A 143 -11.08 -36.39 -5.27
CA ALA A 143 -10.67 -37.78 -5.17
C ALA A 143 -11.41 -38.50 -6.31
N PHE A 144 -10.68 -38.85 -7.36
CA PHE A 144 -11.13 -39.88 -8.28
C PHE A 144 -11.07 -41.17 -7.49
N VAL A 145 -12.24 -41.62 -7.02
CA VAL A 145 -12.41 -42.98 -6.52
C VAL A 145 -12.26 -43.89 -7.74
N SER A 146 -11.25 -44.76 -7.71
CA SER A 146 -11.00 -45.80 -8.71
C SER A 146 -11.94 -46.98 -8.51
#